data_AF-A0A9X5BK94-F1
#
_entry.id   AF-A0A9X5BK94-F1
#
_cell.length_a   1.000
_cell.length_b   1.000
_cell.length_c   1.000
_cell.angle_alpha   90.00
_cell.angle_beta   90.00
_cell.angle_gamma   90.00
#
_symmetry.space_group_name_H-M   'P 1'
#
loop_
_entity.id
_entity.type
_entity.pdbx_description
1 polymer ?
#
loop_
_entity_poly.entity_id
_entity_poly.type
_entity_poly.pdbx_seq_one_letter_code
_entity_poly.pdbx_strand_id
1 'polypeptide(L)'
;MKAGENLFDKYHQWKKDRITLAFELSRFEGVSTDEVIESMCLSRPQDERVQTSGVSDRTGKTAVYYRKVAESMNDDWYDYTFRKYQYVKEEIEFFEYAVSRLSGRLPEVIRDMVVNGMQWKEAAAKYAVSEAMLTKYRRKALSELAALYEGRAKHTEEYLLS
;
A
#
# COMPACT_ATOMS: atom_id res chain seq x y z
N MET A 1 -13.80 7.37 -2.87
CA MET A 1 -13.98 6.08 -2.16
C MET A 1 -15.04 5.27 -2.89
N LYS A 2 -14.80 3.99 -3.21
CA LYS A 2 -15.85 3.11 -3.77
C LYS A 2 -16.99 2.98 -2.75
N ALA A 3 -18.23 3.01 -3.22
CA ALA A 3 -19.47 3.18 -2.44
C ALA A 3 -19.86 2.02 -1.49
N GLY A 4 -18.91 1.24 -0.97
CA GLY A 4 -19.18 0.12 -0.08
C GLY A 4 -18.01 -0.38 0.78
N GLU A 5 -16.80 0.17 0.66
CA GLU A 5 -15.67 -0.22 1.50
C GLU A 5 -15.61 0.65 2.76
N ASN A 6 -15.91 0.05 3.91
CA ASN A 6 -15.80 0.70 5.21
C ASN A 6 -14.32 0.96 5.53
N LEU A 7 -14.00 2.17 5.98
CA LEU A 7 -12.63 2.57 6.34
C LEU A 7 -12.02 1.65 7.42
N PHE A 8 -12.85 1.07 8.29
CA PHE A 8 -12.39 0.09 9.26
C PHE A 8 -11.87 -1.19 8.61
N ASP A 9 -12.53 -1.67 7.56
CA ASP A 9 -12.10 -2.87 6.83
C ASP A 9 -10.80 -2.60 6.07
N LYS A 10 -10.67 -1.39 5.48
CA LYS A 10 -9.42 -0.94 4.86
C LYS A 10 -8.26 -0.90 5.85
N TYR A 11 -8.50 -0.40 7.06
CA TYR A 11 -7.47 -0.38 8.09
C TYR A 11 -6.97 -1.80 8.44
N HIS A 12 -7.88 -2.77 8.54
CA HIS A 12 -7.50 -4.16 8.73
C HIS A 12 -6.74 -4.75 7.52
N GLN A 13 -7.16 -4.40 6.30
CA GLN A 13 -6.45 -4.77 5.07
C GLN A 13 -5.04 -4.20 5.08
N TRP A 14 -4.87 -2.91 5.36
CA TRP A 14 -3.56 -2.24 5.44
C TRP A 14 -2.65 -2.90 6.47
N LYS A 15 -3.15 -3.28 7.64
CA LYS A 15 -2.34 -4.03 8.63
C LYS A 15 -1.80 -5.34 8.06
N LYS A 16 -2.62 -6.09 7.31
CA LYS A 16 -2.18 -7.34 6.65
C LYS A 16 -1.18 -7.04 5.54
N ASP A 17 -1.51 -6.09 4.66
CA ASP A 17 -0.66 -5.68 3.55
C ASP A 17 0.71 -5.22 4.04
N ARG A 18 0.77 -4.46 5.15
CA ARG A 18 2.04 -4.02 5.76
C ARG A 18 2.93 -5.21 6.16
N ILE A 19 2.33 -6.27 6.72
CA ILE A 19 3.07 -7.47 7.13
C ILE A 19 3.59 -8.21 5.88
N THR A 20 2.73 -8.41 4.88
CA THR A 20 3.10 -9.08 3.63
C THR A 20 4.20 -8.32 2.89
N LEU A 21 4.04 -7.01 2.70
CA LEU A 21 5.02 -6.16 2.02
C LEU A 21 6.35 -6.09 2.79
N ALA A 22 6.31 -6.03 4.12
CA ALA A 22 7.54 -6.09 4.93
C ALA A 22 8.25 -7.43 4.76
N PHE A 23 7.51 -8.53 4.69
CA PHE A 23 8.07 -9.86 4.45
C PHE A 23 8.70 -9.95 3.05
N GLU A 24 7.99 -9.51 2.02
CA GLU A 24 8.47 -9.46 0.62
C GLU A 24 9.77 -8.64 0.50
N LEU A 25 9.81 -7.43 1.07
CA LEU A 25 11.00 -6.58 1.08
C LEU A 25 12.17 -7.23 1.83
N SER A 26 11.91 -7.95 2.93
CA SER A 26 12.97 -8.60 3.72
C SER A 26 13.59 -9.82 3.03
N ARG A 27 12.88 -10.41 2.06
CA ARG A 27 13.29 -11.62 1.33
C ARG A 27 13.36 -11.38 -0.18
N PHE A 28 13.69 -10.16 -0.57
CA PHE A 28 13.78 -9.83 -1.98
C PHE A 28 14.96 -10.59 -2.64
N GLU A 29 14.64 -11.54 -3.52
CA GLU A 29 15.62 -12.35 -4.25
C GLU A 29 15.85 -11.87 -5.70
N GLY A 30 14.99 -10.95 -6.18
CA GLY A 30 15.01 -10.44 -7.55
C GLY A 30 14.30 -11.33 -8.57
N VAL A 31 14.33 -10.91 -9.84
CA VAL A 31 13.69 -11.59 -10.97
C VAL A 31 14.50 -12.80 -11.41
N SER A 32 13.79 -13.86 -11.75
CA SER A 32 14.37 -15.12 -12.23
C SER A 32 14.89 -14.99 -13.64
N THR A 33 15.70 -15.98 -14.04
CA THR A 33 16.34 -15.93 -15.35
C THR A 33 15.32 -15.90 -16.49
N ASP A 34 14.28 -16.74 -16.37
CA ASP A 34 13.23 -16.91 -17.37
C ASP A 34 12.35 -15.65 -17.50
N GLU A 35 12.06 -14.96 -16.41
CA GLU A 35 11.29 -13.70 -16.42
C GLU A 35 12.01 -12.58 -17.18
N VAL A 36 13.33 -12.51 -17.05
CA VAL A 36 14.15 -11.54 -17.80
C VAL A 36 14.16 -11.90 -19.29
N ILE A 37 14.29 -13.19 -19.64
CA ILE A 37 14.24 -13.66 -21.04
C ILE A 37 12.87 -13.33 -21.65
N GLU A 38 11.78 -13.61 -20.92
CA GLU A 38 10.42 -13.31 -21.36
C GLU A 38 10.22 -11.81 -21.59
N SER A 39 10.64 -10.97 -20.64
CA SER A 39 10.60 -9.51 -20.75
C SER A 39 11.38 -9.00 -21.98
N MET A 40 12.58 -9.53 -22.21
CA MET A 40 13.40 -9.19 -23.39
C MET A 40 12.76 -9.64 -24.70
N CYS A 41 12.05 -10.77 -24.73
CA CYS A 41 11.36 -11.28 -25.92
C CYS A 41 10.08 -10.48 -26.26
N LEU A 42 9.39 -9.97 -25.25
CA LEU A 42 8.17 -9.15 -25.41
C LEU A 42 8.48 -7.68 -25.76
N SER A 43 9.70 -7.24 -25.48
CA SER A 43 10.19 -5.91 -25.84
C SER A 43 10.31 -5.78 -27.37
N ARG A 44 9.67 -4.76 -27.95
CA ARG A 44 9.78 -4.50 -29.40
C ARG A 44 11.25 -4.30 -29.77
N PRO A 45 11.78 -4.98 -30.80
CA PRO A 45 13.13 -4.71 -31.27
C PRO A 45 13.19 -3.24 -31.73
N GLN A 46 13.99 -2.43 -31.02
CA GLN A 46 14.33 -1.09 -31.48
C GLN A 46 15.12 -1.27 -32.78
N ASP A 47 14.66 -0.65 -33.86
CA ASP A 47 15.24 -0.72 -35.22
C ASP A 47 16.71 -0.26 -35.23
N GLU A 48 17.62 -1.13 -34.80
CA GLU A 48 19.06 -0.92 -34.96
C GLU A 48 19.56 -1.90 -36.02
N ARG A 49 19.78 -1.38 -37.24
CA ARG A 49 20.38 -2.13 -38.34
C ARG A 49 21.77 -2.61 -37.89
N VAL A 50 21.89 -3.90 -37.62
CA VAL A 50 23.15 -4.55 -37.25
C VAL A 50 24.10 -4.51 -38.45
N GLN A 51 25.00 -3.53 -38.50
CA GLN A 51 26.18 -3.62 -39.37
C GLN A 51 27.07 -4.76 -38.88
N THR A 52 27.19 -5.81 -39.68
CA THR A 52 28.07 -6.95 -39.40
C THR A 52 29.46 -6.72 -39.96
N SER A 53 30.35 -6.09 -39.19
CA SER A 53 31.79 -6.11 -39.45
C SER A 53 32.56 -6.53 -38.19
N GLY A 54 33.42 -7.56 -38.35
CA GLY A 54 34.33 -8.07 -37.32
C GLY A 54 33.78 -9.18 -36.42
N VAL A 55 34.68 -10.05 -35.93
CA VAL A 55 34.40 -11.05 -34.88
C VAL A 55 33.99 -10.30 -33.61
N SER A 56 32.69 -9.99 -33.49
CA SER A 56 32.15 -9.33 -32.31
C SER A 56 31.78 -10.40 -31.29
N ASP A 57 32.20 -10.20 -30.04
CA ASP A 57 31.78 -11.03 -28.92
C ASP A 57 30.30 -10.76 -28.61
N ARG A 58 29.42 -11.33 -29.44
CA ARG A 58 27.96 -11.20 -29.33
C ARG A 58 27.47 -11.79 -28.01
N THR A 59 28.08 -12.88 -27.57
CA THR A 59 27.73 -13.56 -26.32
C THR A 59 27.99 -12.66 -25.11
N GLY A 60 29.17 -12.03 -25.03
CA GLY A 60 29.50 -11.07 -23.97
C GLY A 60 28.56 -9.86 -23.98
N LYS A 61 28.26 -9.29 -25.16
CA LYS A 61 27.32 -8.16 -25.28
C LYS A 61 25.90 -8.53 -24.84
N THR A 62 25.40 -9.70 -25.23
CA THR A 62 24.08 -10.21 -24.81
C THR A 62 24.03 -10.46 -23.31
N ALA A 63 25.08 -11.04 -22.71
CA ALA A 63 25.14 -11.28 -21.27
C ALA A 63 25.13 -9.96 -20.46
N VAL A 64 25.85 -8.93 -20.93
CA VAL A 64 25.83 -7.60 -20.29
C VAL A 64 24.45 -6.94 -20.42
N TYR A 65 23.82 -7.02 -21.59
CA TYR A 65 22.48 -6.48 -21.80
C TYR A 65 21.45 -7.17 -20.91
N TYR A 66 21.50 -8.51 -20.85
CA TYR A 66 20.67 -9.33 -19.99
C TYR A 66 20.77 -8.90 -18.52
N ARG A 67 21.99 -8.80 -17.99
CA ARG A 67 22.22 -8.36 -16.60
C ARG A 67 21.63 -6.98 -16.35
N LYS A 68 21.81 -6.04 -17.28
CA LYS A 68 21.26 -4.68 -17.16
C LYS A 68 19.73 -4.69 -17.09
N VAL A 69 19.06 -5.53 -17.90
CA VAL A 69 17.61 -5.67 -17.85
C VAL A 69 17.17 -6.27 -16.51
N ALA A 70 17.85 -7.31 -16.03
CA ALA A 70 17.57 -7.91 -14.73
C ALA A 70 17.73 -6.92 -13.56
N GLU A 71 18.82 -6.15 -13.55
CA GLU A 71 19.08 -5.10 -12.55
C GLU A 71 17.97 -4.04 -12.57
N SER A 72 17.60 -3.54 -13.76
CA SER A 72 16.52 -2.54 -13.89
C SER A 72 15.17 -3.08 -13.42
N MET A 73 14.82 -4.32 -13.76
CA MET A 73 13.57 -4.94 -13.32
C MET A 73 13.54 -5.13 -11.81
N ASN A 74 14.68 -5.50 -11.21
CA ASN A 74 14.83 -5.61 -9.76
C ASN A 74 14.64 -4.27 -9.06
N ASP A 75 15.31 -3.23 -9.56
CA ASP A 75 15.20 -1.88 -9.00
C ASP A 75 13.75 -1.39 -9.06
N ASP A 76 13.10 -1.50 -10.23
CA ASP A 76 11.70 -1.09 -10.41
C ASP A 76 10.74 -1.85 -9.49
N TRP A 77 10.91 -3.17 -9.35
CA TRP A 77 10.07 -3.98 -8.48
C TRP A 77 10.30 -3.66 -7.00
N TYR A 78 11.55 -3.50 -6.58
CA TYR A 78 11.89 -3.11 -5.22
C TYR A 78 11.29 -1.74 -4.89
N ASP A 79 11.47 -0.75 -5.77
CA ASP A 79 10.94 0.61 -5.63
C ASP A 79 9.41 0.60 -5.54
N TYR A 80 8.73 -0.15 -6.41
CA TYR A 80 7.28 -0.29 -6.36
C TYR A 80 6.82 -0.86 -5.01
N THR A 81 7.44 -1.95 -4.57
CA THR A 81 7.08 -2.64 -3.32
C THR A 81 7.35 -1.75 -2.11
N PHE A 82 8.47 -1.04 -2.11
CA PHE A 82 8.86 -0.12 -1.05
C PHE A 82 7.92 1.08 -0.96
N ARG A 83 7.58 1.72 -2.09
CA ARG A 83 6.61 2.84 -2.12
C ARG A 83 5.24 2.39 -1.64
N LYS A 84 4.79 1.20 -2.04
CA LYS A 84 3.53 0.63 -1.55
C LYS A 84 3.55 0.38 -0.04
N TYR A 85 4.65 -0.14 0.48
CA TYR A 85 4.85 -0.32 1.93
C TYR A 85 4.78 1.01 2.68
N GLN A 86 5.49 2.04 2.19
CA GLN A 86 5.46 3.38 2.78
C GLN A 86 4.05 3.97 2.79
N TYR A 87 3.34 3.89 1.66
CA TYR A 87 1.97 4.35 1.56
C TYR A 87 1.06 3.66 2.59
N VAL A 88 1.10 2.33 2.67
CA VAL A 88 0.27 1.57 3.63
C VAL A 88 0.62 1.92 5.07
N LYS A 89 1.90 2.16 5.38
CA LYS A 89 2.35 2.59 6.70
C LYS A 89 1.79 3.98 7.05
N GLU A 90 1.88 4.94 6.15
CA GLU A 90 1.33 6.29 6.34
C GLU A 90 -0.20 6.25 6.51
N GLU A 91 -0.91 5.42 5.75
CA GLU A 91 -2.36 5.27 5.89
C GLU A 91 -2.77 4.71 7.26
N ILE A 92 -2.00 3.76 7.81
CA ILE A 92 -2.21 3.24 9.16
C ILE A 92 -1.97 4.33 10.22
N GLU A 93 -0.84 5.04 10.11
CA GLU A 93 -0.49 6.11 11.05
C GLU A 93 -1.51 7.25 11.02
N PHE A 94 -1.92 7.66 9.82
CA PHE A 94 -2.94 8.69 9.66
C PHE A 94 -4.30 8.24 10.17
N PHE A 95 -4.70 6.98 9.94
CA PHE A 95 -5.95 6.45 10.48
C PHE A 95 -5.96 6.49 12.01
N GLU A 96 -4.89 6.03 12.67
CA GLU A 96 -4.78 6.02 14.14
C GLU A 96 -4.78 7.43 14.71
N TYR A 97 -4.07 8.36 14.05
CA TYR A 97 -4.14 9.78 14.37
C TYR A 97 -5.57 10.32 14.21
N ALA A 98 -6.24 10.07 13.08
CA ALA A 98 -7.59 10.54 12.82
C ALA A 98 -8.60 10.01 13.85
N VAL A 99 -8.47 8.74 14.27
CA VAL A 99 -9.27 8.16 15.35
C VAL A 99 -9.05 8.91 16.67
N SER A 100 -7.82 9.31 17.00
CA SER A 100 -7.52 10.10 18.20
C SER A 100 -8.15 11.49 18.20
N ARG A 101 -8.52 12.02 17.03
CA ARG A 101 -9.12 13.36 16.83
C ARG A 101 -10.65 13.34 16.79
N LEU A 102 -11.28 12.17 16.88
CA LEU A 102 -12.75 12.06 16.87
C LEU A 102 -13.39 12.73 18.08
N SER A 103 -14.66 13.12 17.94
CA SER A 103 -15.37 13.86 18.98
C SER A 103 -15.82 12.98 20.16
N GLY A 104 -15.76 13.56 21.37
CA GLY A 104 -16.30 12.95 22.59
C GLY A 104 -15.63 11.63 22.95
N ARG A 105 -16.44 10.58 23.20
CA ARG A 105 -15.96 9.23 23.57
C ARG A 105 -15.62 8.33 22.37
N LEU A 106 -15.78 8.81 21.14
CA LEU A 106 -15.52 8.02 19.94
C LEU A 106 -14.05 7.54 19.84
N PRO A 107 -13.01 8.33 20.18
CA PRO A 107 -11.63 7.87 20.10
C PRO A 107 -11.37 6.58 20.88
N GLU A 108 -11.85 6.52 22.13
CA GLU A 108 -11.67 5.37 23.01
C GLU A 108 -12.41 4.14 22.48
N VAL A 109 -13.71 4.31 22.17
CA VAL A 109 -14.56 3.22 21.68
C VAL A 109 -14.04 2.64 20.37
N ILE A 110 -13.67 3.49 19.41
CA ILE A 110 -13.20 3.04 18.09
C ILE A 110 -11.81 2.42 18.19
N ARG A 111 -10.91 2.97 19.01
CA ARG A 111 -9.60 2.37 19.25
C ARG A 111 -9.75 0.96 19.83
N ASP A 112 -10.59 0.78 20.84
CA ASP A 112 -10.81 -0.55 21.41
C ASP A 112 -11.41 -1.53 20.41
N MET A 113 -12.45 -1.12 19.69
CA MET A 113 -13.14 -2.02 18.77
C MET A 113 -12.35 -2.33 17.49
N VAL A 114 -11.63 -1.35 16.92
CA VAL A 114 -11.01 -1.44 15.58
C VAL A 114 -9.50 -1.63 15.67
N VAL A 115 -8.82 -0.92 16.57
CA VAL A 115 -7.36 -1.02 16.70
C VAL A 115 -6.98 -2.23 17.54
N ASN A 116 -7.66 -2.42 18.68
CA ASN A 116 -7.40 -3.49 19.65
C ASN A 116 -8.22 -4.76 19.38
N GLY A 117 -9.24 -4.70 18.52
CA GLY A 117 -10.07 -5.86 18.17
C GLY A 117 -11.01 -6.34 19.27
N MET A 118 -11.39 -5.45 20.20
CA MET A 118 -12.32 -5.77 21.29
C MET A 118 -13.68 -6.22 20.75
N GLN A 119 -14.20 -7.29 21.31
CA GLN A 119 -15.48 -7.86 20.91
C GLN A 119 -16.65 -6.94 21.28
N TRP A 120 -17.73 -6.99 20.50
CA TRP A 120 -18.90 -6.12 20.68
C TRP A 120 -19.51 -6.18 22.08
N LYS A 121 -19.68 -7.39 22.63
CA LYS A 121 -20.23 -7.61 23.98
C LYS A 121 -19.34 -7.01 25.07
N GLU A 122 -18.03 -7.15 24.92
CA GLU A 122 -17.05 -6.62 25.87
C GLU A 122 -17.01 -5.09 25.83
N ALA A 123 -17.01 -4.50 24.62
CA ALA A 123 -17.10 -3.05 24.47
C ALA A 123 -18.43 -2.51 25.03
N ALA A 124 -19.54 -3.20 24.78
CA ALA A 124 -20.86 -2.81 25.29
C ALA A 124 -20.86 -2.77 26.83
N ALA A 125 -20.27 -3.79 27.47
CA ALA A 125 -20.09 -3.84 28.92
C ALA A 125 -19.15 -2.73 29.43
N LYS A 126 -17.96 -2.57 28.84
CA LYS A 126 -16.95 -1.58 29.25
C LYS A 126 -17.49 -0.15 29.23
N TYR A 127 -18.24 0.20 28.19
CA TYR A 127 -18.77 1.55 28.00
C TYR A 127 -20.19 1.73 28.57
N ALA A 128 -20.76 0.70 29.21
CA ALA A 128 -22.13 0.67 29.72
C ALA A 128 -23.18 1.13 28.69
N VAL A 129 -23.08 0.60 27.45
CA VAL A 129 -24.00 0.92 26.34
C VAL A 129 -24.48 -0.34 25.65
N SER A 130 -25.60 -0.25 24.93
CA SER A 130 -26.06 -1.35 24.09
C SER A 130 -25.23 -1.51 22.81
N GLU A 131 -25.20 -2.71 22.23
CA GLU A 131 -24.55 -2.96 20.93
C GLU A 131 -25.13 -2.09 19.79
N ALA A 132 -26.42 -1.77 19.87
CA ALA A 132 -27.06 -0.82 18.94
C ALA A 132 -26.44 0.58 19.05
N MET A 133 -26.07 1.00 20.25
CA MET A 133 -25.39 2.29 20.46
C MET A 133 -23.94 2.26 19.95
N LEU A 134 -23.22 1.15 20.12
CA LEU A 134 -21.90 0.97 19.50
C LEU A 134 -21.96 1.08 17.98
N THR A 135 -23.03 0.54 17.36
CA THR A 135 -23.28 0.70 15.92
C THR A 135 -23.44 2.17 15.54
N LYS A 136 -24.15 2.96 16.35
CA LYS A 136 -24.28 4.41 16.14
C LYS A 136 -22.93 5.13 16.27
N TYR A 137 -22.11 4.77 17.25
CA TYR A 137 -20.76 5.32 17.39
C TYR A 137 -19.88 5.01 16.19
N ARG A 138 -19.88 3.77 15.71
CA ARG A 138 -19.16 3.38 14.49
C ARG A 138 -19.59 4.19 13.28
N ARG A 139 -20.90 4.38 13.06
CA ARG A 139 -21.40 5.21 11.95
C ARG A 139 -20.99 6.67 12.09
N LYS A 140 -21.10 7.25 13.29
CA LYS A 140 -20.68 8.63 13.53
C LYS A 140 -19.18 8.82 13.31
N ALA A 141 -18.38 7.91 13.85
CA ALA A 141 -16.93 7.90 13.65
C ALA A 141 -16.56 7.80 12.16
N LEU A 142 -17.22 6.95 11.39
CA LEU A 142 -16.96 6.87 9.94
C LEU A 142 -17.27 8.17 9.21
N SER A 143 -18.34 8.87 9.60
CA SER A 143 -18.65 10.18 9.02
C SER A 143 -17.59 11.22 9.36
N GLU A 144 -17.10 11.27 10.60
CA GLU A 144 -16.05 12.18 11.03
C GLU A 144 -14.70 11.85 10.38
N LEU A 145 -14.35 10.57 10.29
CA LEU A 145 -13.15 10.11 9.58
C LEU A 145 -13.23 10.46 8.09
N ALA A 146 -14.37 10.27 7.44
CA ALA A 146 -14.53 10.64 6.03
C ALA A 146 -14.22 12.14 5.80
N ALA A 147 -14.69 13.02 6.69
CA ALA A 147 -14.40 14.44 6.62
C ALA A 147 -12.90 14.75 6.82
N LEU A 148 -12.22 14.06 7.75
CA LEU A 148 -10.77 14.21 7.95
C LEU A 148 -9.96 13.76 6.73
N TYR A 149 -10.36 12.66 6.09
CA TYR A 149 -9.73 12.18 4.86
C TYR A 149 -9.97 13.11 3.67
N GLU A 150 -11.18 13.67 3.54
CA GLU A 150 -11.47 14.68 2.53
C GLU A 150 -10.64 15.95 2.73
N GLY A 151 -10.48 16.39 3.98
CA GLY A 151 -9.59 17.51 4.32
C GLY A 151 -8.13 17.26 3.94
N ARG A 152 -7.61 16.06 4.22
CA ARG A 152 -6.26 15.66 3.80
C ARG A 152 -6.11 15.69 2.28
N ALA A 153 -7.11 15.17 1.54
CA ALA A 153 -7.08 15.17 0.08
C ALA A 153 -7.02 16.59 -0.49
N LYS A 154 -7.83 17.52 0.05
CA LYS A 154 -7.83 18.94 -0.36
C LYS A 154 -6.47 19.61 -0.14
N HIS A 155 -5.84 19.41 1.03
CA HIS A 155 -4.50 19.98 1.27
C HIS A 155 -3.45 19.45 0.30
N THR A 156 -3.51 18.16 -0.03
CA THR A 156 -2.60 17.56 -1.03
C THR A 156 -2.85 18.14 -2.42
N GLU A 157 -4.12 18.31 -2.82
CA GLU A 157 -4.48 18.93 -4.10
C GLU A 157 -3.99 20.39 -4.16
N GLU A 158 -4.21 21.18 -3.12
CA GLU A 158 -3.73 22.57 -3.03
C GLU A 158 -2.20 22.67 -3.17
N TYR A 159 -1.45 21.79 -2.50
CA TYR A 159 0.01 21.73 -2.61
C TYR A 159 0.50 21.32 -4.01
N LEU A 160 -0.19 20.39 -4.67
CA LEU A 160 0.20 19.94 -6.02
C LEU A 160 -0.12 20.98 -7.11
N LEU A 161 -1.07 21.88 -6.84
CA LEU A 161 -1.50 22.93 -7.76
C LEU A 161 -0.80 24.28 -7.53
N SER A 162 -0.01 24.43 -6.47
CA SER A 162 0.82 25.60 -6.17
C SER A 162 2.21 25.51 -6.81
#